data_AF-A0A268EH94-F1
#
_entry.id   AF-A0A268EH94-F1
#
_cell.length_a   1.000
_cell.length_b   1.000
_cell.length_c   1.000
_cell.angle_alpha   90.00
_cell.angle_beta   90.00
_cell.angle_gamma   90.00
#
_symmetry.space_group_name_H-M   'P 1'
#
loop_
_entity.id
_entity.type
_entity.pdbx_description
1 polymer ?
#
loop_
_entity_poly.entity_id
_entity_poly.type
_entity_poly.pdbx_seq_one_letter_code
_entity_poly.pdbx_strand_id
1 'polypeptide(L)'
;MNNDNIRYRYPLDLQLFAEEAPPTDPETPPADPQDPPKMVPQDEVDRIVADRLARERKKYGDYDDIKAKLADLEKAEDERKKAELSEVERLAAELDEARKKAQEAEERGTSAITAANKRLINAEFKALAREHNIPADRLTAALRLADLSSVTVDDDGNAQGVEDAVKALIEANPYLAEKPQPKHIGGASGGAGGEPDDKTKDQLLAEAKALAERNPTPDAIAAYTKLKRELS
;
A
#
# COMPACT_ATOMS: atom_id res chain seq x y z
N MET A 1 -13.62 51.96 -7.62
CA MET A 1 -12.29 52.50 -7.97
C MET A 1 -11.37 52.09 -6.84
N ASN A 2 -10.65 50.99 -7.02
CA ASN A 2 -9.78 50.43 -5.99
C ASN A 2 -8.45 51.19 -6.06
N ASN A 3 -8.13 51.95 -5.02
CA ASN A 3 -6.83 52.60 -4.88
C ASN A 3 -5.82 51.55 -4.40
N ASP A 4 -5.13 50.93 -5.35
CA ASP A 4 -3.99 50.06 -5.06
C ASP A 4 -2.84 50.92 -4.52
N ASN A 5 -2.62 50.79 -3.21
CA ASN A 5 -1.55 51.46 -2.49
C ASN A 5 -0.23 50.72 -2.77
N ILE A 6 0.49 51.15 -3.82
CA ILE A 6 1.78 50.59 -4.23
C ILE A 6 2.78 50.85 -3.09
N ARG A 7 3.00 49.86 -2.22
CA ARG A 7 4.08 49.88 -1.24
C ARG A 7 5.41 49.62 -1.94
N TYR A 8 6.14 50.69 -2.25
CA TYR A 8 7.54 50.60 -2.67
C TYR A 8 8.38 50.00 -1.54
N ARG A 9 9.12 48.92 -1.84
CA ARG A 9 9.93 48.14 -0.87
C ARG A 9 11.22 48.84 -0.43
N TYR A 10 11.53 49.98 -1.02
CA TYR A 10 12.60 50.89 -0.62
C TYR A 10 11.96 52.27 -0.43
N PRO A 11 12.19 52.98 0.70
CA PRO A 11 11.79 54.37 0.80
C PRO A 11 12.55 55.12 -0.29
N LEU A 12 11.81 55.66 -1.26
CA LEU A 12 12.36 56.68 -2.15
C LEU A 12 12.67 57.87 -1.24
N ASP A 13 13.94 58.04 -0.86
CA ASP A 13 14.41 59.27 -0.24
C ASP A 13 14.29 60.39 -1.27
N LEU A 14 13.12 61.02 -1.31
CA LEU A 14 12.85 62.22 -2.12
C LEU A 14 13.75 63.39 -1.69
N GLN A 15 14.46 63.28 -0.56
CA GLN A 15 15.52 64.20 -0.14
C GLN A 15 16.80 64.08 -0.99
N LEU A 16 17.01 62.99 -1.72
CA LEU A 16 18.11 62.86 -2.68
C LEU A 16 17.78 63.43 -4.08
N PHE A 17 16.48 63.68 -4.33
CA PHE A 17 15.95 64.33 -5.54
C PHE A 17 15.48 65.78 -5.29
N ALA A 18 15.50 66.23 -4.04
CA ALA A 18 15.42 67.65 -3.70
C ALA A 18 16.74 68.29 -4.11
N GLU A 19 16.79 68.69 -5.38
CA GLU A 19 17.62 69.77 -5.94
C GLU A 19 18.25 70.59 -4.81
N GLU A 20 19.57 70.43 -4.62
CA GLU A 20 20.38 71.48 -4.02
C GLU A 20 19.93 72.78 -4.68
N ALA A 21 19.41 73.70 -3.86
CA ALA A 21 19.10 75.05 -4.29
C ALA A 21 20.29 75.53 -5.14
N PRO A 22 20.05 76.09 -6.34
CA PRO A 22 21.13 76.46 -7.24
C PRO A 22 22.12 77.29 -6.43
N PRO A 23 23.43 76.97 -6.49
CA PRO A 23 24.42 77.80 -5.79
C PRO A 23 24.16 79.24 -6.22
N THR A 24 23.97 80.13 -5.25
CA THR A 24 23.83 81.56 -5.48
C THR A 24 24.95 82.00 -6.40
N ASP A 25 24.57 82.38 -7.63
CA ASP A 25 25.49 82.95 -8.60
C ASP A 25 26.20 84.14 -7.93
N PRO A 26 27.54 84.21 -7.92
CA PRO A 26 28.18 85.49 -7.72
C PRO A 26 27.72 86.38 -8.87
N GLU A 27 27.06 87.50 -8.54
CA GLU A 27 26.69 88.55 -9.50
C GLU A 27 27.85 88.80 -10.45
N THR A 28 27.68 88.35 -11.68
CA THR A 28 28.63 88.62 -12.76
C THR A 28 28.43 90.10 -13.13
N PRO A 29 29.48 90.93 -13.15
CA PRO A 29 29.36 92.31 -13.58
C PRO A 29 28.79 92.36 -15.01
N PRO A 30 28.03 93.40 -15.39
CA PRO A 30 27.45 93.48 -16.72
C PRO A 30 28.55 93.36 -17.78
N ALA A 31 28.39 92.41 -18.69
CA ALA A 31 29.32 92.17 -19.79
C ALA A 31 29.40 93.43 -20.67
N ASP A 32 30.61 93.95 -20.82
CA ASP A 32 30.94 95.07 -21.70
C ASP A 32 30.68 94.65 -23.16
N PRO A 33 29.91 95.40 -23.99
CA PRO A 33 29.58 95.00 -25.36
C PRO A 33 30.77 94.98 -26.36
N GLN A 34 32.01 95.04 -25.88
CA GLN A 34 33.23 95.10 -26.71
C GLN A 34 34.23 93.96 -26.48
N ASP A 35 33.86 92.88 -25.80
CA ASP A 35 34.67 91.66 -25.84
C ASP A 35 34.31 90.83 -27.08
N PRO A 36 35.23 90.63 -28.05
CA PRO A 36 35.00 89.71 -29.14
C PRO A 36 34.72 88.31 -28.57
N PRO A 37 33.86 87.48 -29.21
CA PRO A 37 33.60 86.13 -28.71
C PRO A 37 34.95 85.44 -28.50
N LYS A 38 35.21 84.97 -27.28
CA LYS A 38 36.41 84.18 -26.96
C LYS A 38 36.34 82.90 -27.79
N MET A 39 36.94 82.93 -28.97
CA MET A 39 37.12 81.78 -29.82
C MET A 39 38.13 80.89 -29.13
N VAL A 40 37.64 79.86 -28.43
CA VAL A 40 38.51 78.82 -27.88
C VAL A 40 39.25 78.20 -29.06
N PRO A 41 40.58 78.18 -29.04
CA PRO A 41 41.33 77.65 -30.17
C PRO A 41 41.10 76.13 -30.24
N GLN A 42 41.05 75.58 -31.46
CA GLN A 42 40.64 74.19 -31.70
C GLN A 42 41.52 73.18 -30.95
N ASP A 43 42.80 73.48 -30.75
CA ASP A 43 43.76 72.67 -30.01
C ASP A 43 43.46 72.56 -28.51
N GLU A 44 42.80 73.57 -27.93
CA GLU A 44 42.36 73.55 -26.53
C GLU A 44 41.11 72.68 -26.36
N VAL A 45 40.17 72.75 -27.31
CA VAL A 45 39.00 71.86 -27.36
C VAL A 45 39.45 70.40 -27.51
N ASP A 46 40.36 70.12 -28.45
CA ASP A 46 40.88 68.77 -28.69
C ASP A 46 41.59 68.21 -27.45
N ARG A 47 42.35 69.03 -26.71
CA ARG A 47 42.98 68.66 -25.43
C ARG A 47 41.94 68.30 -24.36
N ILE A 48 40.90 69.13 -24.19
CA ILE A 48 39.84 68.89 -23.20
C ILE A 48 39.08 67.59 -23.52
N VAL A 49 38.80 67.33 -24.80
CA VAL A 49 38.14 66.11 -25.26
C VAL A 49 39.01 64.88 -25.01
N ALA A 50 40.31 64.94 -25.32
CA ALA A 50 41.25 63.86 -25.06
C ALA A 50 41.36 63.53 -23.56
N ASP A 51 41.44 64.55 -22.70
CA ASP A 51 41.49 64.40 -21.25
C ASP A 51 40.21 63.79 -20.68
N ARG A 52 39.03 64.21 -21.18
CA ARG A 52 37.74 63.65 -20.76
C ARG A 52 37.62 62.19 -21.19
N LEU A 53 38.02 61.86 -22.42
CA LEU A 53 38.01 60.49 -22.94
C LEU A 53 38.98 59.58 -22.16
N ALA A 54 40.16 60.08 -21.79
CA ALA A 54 41.11 59.32 -20.97
C ALA A 54 40.58 59.03 -19.57
N ARG A 55 39.93 60.03 -18.93
CA ARG A 55 39.26 59.83 -17.63
C ARG A 55 38.10 58.84 -17.72
N GLU A 56 37.32 58.89 -18.80
CA GLU A 56 36.21 57.97 -19.02
C GLU A 56 36.68 56.53 -19.25
N ARG A 57 37.68 56.33 -20.11
CA ARG A 57 38.30 55.00 -20.31
C ARG A 57 38.90 54.44 -19.02
N LYS A 58 39.51 55.30 -18.18
CA LYS A 58 40.03 54.89 -16.88
C LYS A 58 38.92 54.52 -15.89
N LYS A 59 37.77 55.19 -15.95
CA LYS A 59 36.61 54.93 -15.08
C LYS A 59 35.93 53.58 -15.38
N TYR A 60 35.98 53.12 -16.63
CA TYR A 60 35.36 51.87 -17.07
C TYR A 60 36.37 50.80 -17.51
N GLY A 61 37.65 50.96 -17.15
CA GLY A 61 38.69 50.01 -17.53
C GLY A 61 38.52 48.61 -16.91
N ASP A 62 37.71 48.50 -15.86
CA ASP A 62 37.33 47.26 -15.17
C ASP A 62 36.06 46.60 -15.74
N TYR A 63 35.37 47.26 -16.69
CA TYR A 63 34.11 46.77 -17.23
C TYR A 63 34.27 45.42 -17.94
N ASP A 64 35.33 45.24 -18.73
CA ASP A 64 35.61 43.98 -19.42
C ASP A 64 35.92 42.85 -18.42
N ASP A 65 36.62 43.15 -17.33
CA ASP A 65 36.91 42.18 -16.26
C ASP A 65 35.65 41.80 -15.47
N ILE A 66 34.78 42.77 -15.17
CA ILE A 66 33.48 42.54 -14.50
C ILE A 66 32.59 41.70 -15.41
N LYS A 67 32.54 42.00 -16.71
CA LYS A 67 31.76 41.26 -17.69
C LYS A 67 32.26 39.82 -17.85
N ALA A 68 33.57 39.62 -17.87
CA ALA A 68 34.17 38.28 -17.91
C ALA A 68 33.81 37.48 -16.65
N LYS A 69 33.97 38.07 -15.45
CA LYS A 69 33.58 37.43 -14.19
C LYS A 69 32.10 37.11 -14.11
N LEU A 70 31.23 38.00 -14.59
CA LEU A 70 29.80 37.76 -14.63
C LEU A 70 29.48 36.55 -15.54
N ALA A 71 30.07 36.50 -16.74
CA ALA A 71 29.88 35.39 -17.66
C ALA A 71 30.38 34.06 -17.09
N ASP A 72 31.48 34.06 -16.32
CA ASP A 72 31.99 32.85 -15.67
C ASP A 72 31.10 32.41 -14.50
N LEU A 73 30.56 33.34 -13.73
CA LEU A 73 29.59 33.05 -12.66
C LEU A 73 28.28 32.50 -13.20
N GLU A 74 27.74 33.09 -14.27
CA GLU A 74 26.53 32.61 -14.93
C GLU A 74 26.70 31.17 -15.44
N LYS A 75 27.84 30.86 -16.08
CA LYS A 75 28.15 29.49 -16.51
C LYS A 75 28.24 28.52 -15.33
N ALA A 76 28.94 28.90 -14.25
CA ALA A 76 29.06 28.07 -13.07
C ALA A 76 27.71 27.83 -12.38
N GLU A 77 26.83 28.82 -12.34
CA GLU A 77 25.46 28.64 -11.85
C GLU A 77 24.64 27.71 -12.73
N ASP A 78 24.73 27.83 -14.05
CA ASP A 78 24.00 26.97 -14.99
C ASP A 78 24.47 25.51 -14.89
N GLU A 79 25.77 25.28 -14.75
CA GLU A 79 26.32 23.94 -14.50
C GLU A 79 25.84 23.37 -13.17
N ARG A 80 25.81 24.18 -12.10
CA ARG A 80 25.26 23.77 -10.81
C ARG A 80 23.77 23.44 -10.89
N LYS A 81 22.96 24.30 -11.52
CA LYS A 81 21.53 24.06 -11.71
C LYS A 81 21.29 22.78 -12.49
N LYS A 82 22.08 22.53 -13.54
CA LYS A 82 21.99 21.29 -14.34
C LYS A 82 22.35 20.04 -13.52
N ALA A 83 23.40 20.11 -12.70
CA ALA A 83 23.79 19.01 -11.81
C ALA A 83 22.73 18.75 -10.73
N GLU A 84 22.18 19.81 -10.13
CA GLU A 84 21.10 19.72 -9.14
C GLU A 84 19.84 19.11 -9.75
N LEU A 85 19.45 19.52 -10.96
CA LEU A 85 18.31 18.92 -11.68
C LEU A 85 18.54 17.42 -11.92
N SER A 86 19.74 17.02 -12.36
CA SER A 86 20.07 15.61 -12.59
C SER A 86 20.01 14.78 -11.29
N GLU A 87 20.45 15.34 -10.16
CA GLU A 87 20.39 14.64 -8.87
C GLU A 87 18.95 14.56 -8.35
N VAL A 88 18.15 15.63 -8.52
CA VAL A 88 16.72 15.63 -8.18
C VAL A 88 15.96 14.59 -9.00
N GLU A 89 16.23 14.47 -10.30
CA GLU A 89 15.65 13.43 -11.17
C GLU A 89 16.03 12.02 -10.69
N ARG A 90 17.30 11.80 -10.34
CA ARG A 90 17.78 10.53 -9.80
C ARG A 90 17.09 10.17 -8.47
N LEU A 91 16.99 11.15 -7.56
CA LEU A 91 16.33 10.97 -6.27
C LEU A 91 14.82 10.76 -6.42
N ALA A 92 14.16 11.43 -7.37
CA ALA A 92 12.76 11.22 -7.69
C ALA A 92 12.51 9.80 -8.19
N ALA A 93 13.35 9.31 -9.11
CA ALA A 93 13.27 7.92 -9.59
C ALA A 93 13.48 6.90 -8.46
N GLU A 94 14.46 7.13 -7.59
CA GLU A 94 14.74 6.27 -6.43
C GLU A 94 13.57 6.25 -5.43
N LEU A 95 12.97 7.41 -5.15
CA LEU A 95 11.78 7.52 -4.29
C LEU A 95 10.57 6.80 -4.89
N ASP A 96 10.34 6.93 -6.20
CA ASP A 96 9.22 6.27 -6.87
C ASP A 96 9.41 4.74 -6.91
N GLU A 97 10.63 4.25 -7.13
CA GLU A 97 10.93 2.82 -6.99
C GLU A 97 10.73 2.33 -5.55
N ALA A 98 11.21 3.08 -4.56
CA ALA A 98 11.05 2.73 -3.15
C ALA A 98 9.55 2.69 -2.76
N ARG A 99 8.75 3.65 -3.24
CA ARG A 99 7.30 3.68 -3.04
C ARG A 99 6.60 2.48 -3.67
N LYS A 100 6.94 2.13 -4.91
CA LYS A 100 6.39 0.94 -5.57
C LYS A 100 6.73 -0.34 -4.80
N LYS A 101 7.99 -0.50 -4.40
CA LYS A 101 8.41 -1.66 -3.59
C LYS A 101 7.69 -1.72 -2.25
N ALA A 102 7.47 -0.58 -1.60
CA ALA A 102 6.72 -0.48 -0.35
C ALA A 102 5.25 -0.87 -0.54
N GLN A 103 4.59 -0.35 -1.58
CA GLN A 103 3.20 -0.69 -1.93
C GLN A 103 3.05 -2.18 -2.24
N GLU A 104 3.93 -2.75 -3.07
CA GLU A 104 3.92 -4.19 -3.36
C GLU A 104 4.16 -5.04 -2.11
N ALA A 105 5.00 -4.59 -1.18
CA ALA A 105 5.23 -5.30 0.07
C ALA A 105 4.01 -5.23 1.00
N GLU A 106 3.33 -4.08 1.06
CA GLU A 106 2.09 -3.89 1.81
C GLU A 106 0.94 -4.73 1.24
N GLU A 107 0.76 -4.74 -0.08
CA GLU A 107 -0.21 -5.59 -0.77
C GLU A 107 0.06 -7.08 -0.55
N ARG A 108 1.33 -7.49 -0.62
CA ARG A 108 1.72 -8.88 -0.29
C ARG A 108 1.45 -9.21 1.18
N GLY A 109 1.74 -8.29 2.10
CA GLY A 109 1.49 -8.45 3.53
C GLY A 109 -0.01 -8.58 3.84
N THR A 110 -0.82 -7.64 3.37
CA THR A 110 -2.28 -7.65 3.55
C THR A 110 -2.94 -8.88 2.92
N SER A 111 -2.50 -9.29 1.72
CA SER A 111 -2.98 -10.51 1.08
C SER A 111 -2.60 -11.76 1.87
N ALA A 112 -1.37 -11.85 2.38
CA ALA A 112 -0.91 -12.96 3.21
C ALA A 112 -1.68 -13.06 4.53
N ILE A 113 -1.88 -11.92 5.23
CA ILE A 113 -2.67 -11.84 6.47
C ILE A 113 -4.12 -12.23 6.19
N THR A 114 -4.74 -11.70 5.14
CA THR A 114 -6.11 -12.05 4.77
C THR A 114 -6.25 -13.55 4.47
N ALA A 115 -5.29 -14.13 3.74
CA ALA A 115 -5.29 -15.56 3.45
C ALA A 115 -5.08 -16.42 4.70
N ALA A 116 -4.22 -15.99 5.63
CA ALA A 116 -4.01 -16.65 6.91
C ALA A 116 -5.27 -16.59 7.79
N ASN A 117 -5.86 -15.40 7.95
CA ASN A 117 -7.08 -15.19 8.73
C ASN A 117 -8.24 -16.02 8.18
N LYS A 118 -8.43 -16.05 6.85
CA LYS A 118 -9.44 -16.92 6.22
C LYS A 118 -9.20 -18.39 6.54
N ARG A 119 -7.95 -18.88 6.50
CA ARG A 119 -7.65 -20.27 6.85
C ARG A 119 -7.93 -20.56 8.32
N LEU A 120 -7.60 -19.62 9.20
CA LEU A 120 -7.82 -19.74 10.64
C LEU A 120 -9.31 -19.79 10.97
N ILE A 121 -10.09 -18.83 10.47
CA ILE A 121 -11.55 -18.80 10.60
C ILE A 121 -12.16 -20.10 10.05
N ASN A 122 -11.72 -20.56 8.88
CA ASN A 122 -12.24 -21.80 8.29
C ASN A 122 -11.90 -23.05 9.12
N ALA A 123 -10.73 -23.07 9.77
CA ALA A 123 -10.32 -24.18 10.63
C ALA A 123 -11.15 -24.19 11.92
N GLU A 124 -11.30 -23.03 12.55
CA GLU A 124 -12.10 -22.84 13.76
C GLU A 124 -13.57 -23.16 13.52
N PHE A 125 -14.13 -22.65 12.42
CA PHE A 125 -15.49 -22.96 12.00
C PHE A 125 -15.69 -24.47 11.85
N LYS A 126 -14.75 -25.19 11.24
CA LYS A 126 -14.85 -26.64 11.08
C LYS A 126 -14.74 -27.40 12.40
N ALA A 127 -13.98 -26.88 13.37
CA ALA A 127 -13.88 -27.46 14.70
C ALA A 127 -15.21 -27.31 15.44
N LEU A 128 -15.73 -26.08 15.53
CA LEU A 128 -17.00 -25.77 16.18
C LEU A 128 -18.19 -26.44 15.48
N ALA A 129 -18.22 -26.46 14.15
CA ALA A 129 -19.26 -27.14 13.39
C ALA A 129 -19.37 -28.63 13.75
N ARG A 130 -18.23 -29.32 13.97
CA ARG A 130 -18.23 -30.73 14.41
C ARG A 130 -18.74 -30.89 15.83
N GLU A 131 -18.38 -29.98 16.73
CA GLU A 131 -18.89 -29.95 18.10
C GLU A 131 -20.42 -29.77 18.11
N HIS A 132 -20.95 -29.00 17.17
CA HIS A 132 -22.38 -28.83 16.96
C HIS A 132 -23.04 -29.90 16.06
N ASN A 133 -22.42 -31.08 15.90
CA ASN A 133 -22.94 -32.24 15.16
C ASN A 133 -23.20 -32.02 13.66
N ILE A 134 -22.46 -31.12 13.01
CA ILE A 134 -22.44 -31.03 11.56
C ILE A 134 -21.51 -32.15 11.03
N PRO A 135 -22.02 -33.08 10.20
CA PRO A 135 -21.24 -34.21 9.72
C PRO A 135 -20.19 -33.79 8.68
N ALA A 136 -19.15 -34.60 8.52
CA ALA A 136 -17.95 -34.25 7.77
C ALA A 136 -18.21 -34.00 6.26
N ASP A 137 -19.19 -34.69 5.69
CA ASP A 137 -19.68 -34.53 4.32
C ASP A 137 -20.34 -33.15 4.10
N ARG A 138 -20.98 -32.58 5.14
CA ARG A 138 -21.68 -31.29 5.07
C ARG A 138 -20.82 -30.09 5.46
N LEU A 139 -19.66 -30.27 6.12
CA LEU A 139 -18.81 -29.16 6.57
C LEU A 139 -18.46 -28.16 5.46
N THR A 140 -18.17 -28.66 4.25
CA THR A 140 -17.80 -27.79 3.12
C THR A 140 -18.99 -27.02 2.58
N ALA A 141 -20.19 -27.59 2.63
CA ALA A 141 -21.42 -26.87 2.30
C ALA A 141 -21.74 -25.84 3.39
N ALA A 142 -21.70 -26.24 4.66
CA ALA A 142 -21.92 -25.37 5.81
C ALA A 142 -21.01 -24.13 5.78
N LEU A 143 -19.72 -24.29 5.49
CA LEU A 143 -18.78 -23.17 5.37
C LEU A 143 -19.16 -22.18 4.25
N ARG A 144 -19.76 -22.66 3.16
CA ARG A 144 -20.22 -21.78 2.07
C ARG A 144 -21.52 -21.04 2.40
N LEU A 145 -22.35 -21.59 3.30
CA LEU A 145 -23.60 -20.99 3.74
C LEU A 145 -23.41 -20.08 4.96
N ALA A 146 -22.32 -20.26 5.72
CA ALA A 146 -22.04 -19.48 6.91
C ALA A 146 -21.85 -17.99 6.59
N ASP A 147 -22.51 -17.13 7.35
CA ASP A 147 -22.19 -15.71 7.36
C ASP A 147 -20.97 -15.48 8.26
N LEU A 148 -19.83 -15.20 7.64
CA LEU A 148 -18.56 -14.94 8.31
C LEU A 148 -18.20 -13.45 8.28
N SER A 149 -19.12 -12.58 7.86
CA SER A 149 -18.85 -11.15 7.66
C SER A 149 -18.56 -10.38 8.97
N SER A 150 -19.08 -10.86 10.10
CA SER A 150 -18.84 -10.29 11.43
C SER A 150 -17.66 -10.94 12.17
N VAL A 151 -17.02 -11.95 11.60
CA VAL A 151 -15.94 -12.70 12.24
C VAL A 151 -14.61 -11.97 12.06
N THR A 152 -13.90 -11.77 13.16
CA THR A 152 -12.59 -11.10 13.18
C THR A 152 -11.53 -12.00 13.81
N VAL A 153 -10.26 -11.80 13.44
CA VAL A 153 -9.12 -12.44 14.11
C VAL A 153 -8.39 -11.38 14.91
N ASP A 154 -8.12 -11.65 16.19
CA ASP A 154 -7.38 -10.74 17.06
C ASP A 154 -5.86 -10.86 16.88
N ASP A 155 -5.11 -9.99 17.59
CA ASP A 155 -3.65 -9.94 17.53
C ASP A 155 -2.98 -11.21 18.06
N ASP A 156 -3.68 -11.99 18.91
CA ASP A 156 -3.23 -13.28 19.43
C ASP A 156 -3.52 -14.44 18.47
N GLY A 157 -4.24 -14.18 17.36
CA GLY A 157 -4.58 -15.16 16.35
C GLY A 157 -5.85 -15.96 16.65
N ASN A 158 -6.73 -15.50 17.54
CA ASN A 158 -7.99 -16.17 17.83
C ASN A 158 -9.12 -15.59 16.98
N ALA A 159 -10.00 -16.44 16.45
CA ALA A 159 -11.16 -16.01 15.68
C ALA A 159 -12.37 -15.75 16.59
N GLN A 160 -12.83 -14.49 16.62
CA GLN A 160 -13.95 -14.04 17.44
C GLN A 160 -15.26 -14.08 16.63
N GLY A 161 -16.35 -14.54 17.26
CA GLY A 161 -17.69 -14.59 16.65
C GLY A 161 -17.97 -15.81 15.75
N VAL A 162 -17.02 -16.74 15.61
CA VAL A 162 -17.22 -17.96 14.81
C VAL A 162 -18.31 -18.84 15.43
N GLU A 163 -18.36 -18.95 16.75
CA GLU A 163 -19.35 -19.80 17.44
C GLU A 163 -20.78 -19.29 17.24
N ASP A 164 -20.98 -17.99 17.35
CA ASP A 164 -22.29 -17.36 17.10
C ASP A 164 -22.72 -17.56 15.64
N ALA A 165 -21.79 -17.48 14.70
CA ALA A 165 -22.05 -17.76 13.28
C ALA A 165 -22.45 -19.23 13.04
N VAL A 166 -21.82 -20.19 13.72
CA VAL A 166 -22.19 -21.61 13.63
C VAL A 166 -23.59 -21.86 14.22
N LYS A 167 -23.91 -21.26 15.37
CA LYS A 167 -25.25 -21.35 15.98
C LYS A 167 -26.32 -20.78 15.06
N ALA A 168 -26.12 -19.56 14.55
CA ALA A 168 -27.03 -18.92 13.60
C ALA A 168 -27.20 -19.74 12.31
N LEU A 169 -26.12 -20.36 11.81
CA LEU A 169 -26.18 -21.23 10.63
C LEU A 169 -27.08 -22.45 10.87
N ILE A 170 -26.97 -23.08 12.04
CA ILE A 170 -27.78 -24.26 12.39
C ILE A 170 -29.24 -23.87 12.58
N GLU A 171 -29.51 -22.72 13.20
CA GLU A 171 -30.88 -22.18 13.34
C GLU A 171 -31.52 -21.90 11.98
N ALA A 172 -30.78 -21.28 11.06
CA ALA A 172 -31.24 -20.99 9.71
C ALA A 172 -31.33 -22.25 8.83
N ASN A 173 -30.47 -23.24 9.05
CA ASN A 173 -30.36 -24.46 8.24
C ASN A 173 -30.32 -25.73 9.11
N PRO A 174 -31.45 -26.12 9.73
CA PRO A 174 -31.48 -27.25 10.68
C PRO A 174 -31.07 -28.59 10.07
N TYR A 175 -31.15 -28.74 8.75
CA TYR A 175 -30.75 -29.95 8.03
C TYR A 175 -29.23 -30.19 8.00
N LEU A 176 -28.43 -29.17 8.36
CA LEU A 176 -26.97 -29.30 8.39
C LEU A 176 -26.49 -30.12 9.59
N ALA A 177 -27.18 -30.05 10.73
CA ALA A 177 -26.81 -30.79 11.93
C ALA A 177 -27.55 -32.14 11.98
N GLU A 178 -26.84 -33.20 12.36
CA GLU A 178 -27.47 -34.50 12.62
C GLU A 178 -27.87 -34.62 14.08
N LYS A 179 -29.01 -35.28 14.32
CA LYS A 179 -29.40 -35.65 15.68
C LYS A 179 -28.46 -36.76 16.16
N PRO A 180 -27.93 -36.68 17.40
CA PRO A 180 -27.05 -37.72 17.93
C PRO A 180 -27.80 -39.05 17.96
N GLN A 181 -27.43 -39.96 17.07
CA GLN A 181 -27.87 -41.35 17.12
C GLN A 181 -26.88 -42.17 17.96
N PRO A 182 -27.35 -43.05 18.86
CA PRO A 182 -26.46 -43.87 19.65
C PRO A 182 -25.62 -44.77 18.73
N LYS A 183 -24.31 -44.52 18.72
CA LYS A 183 -23.34 -45.40 18.04
C LYS A 183 -23.44 -46.78 18.69
N HIS A 184 -23.87 -47.78 17.92
CA HIS A 184 -23.93 -49.15 18.40
C HIS A 184 -22.49 -49.66 18.59
N ILE A 185 -22.06 -49.75 19.84
CA ILE A 185 -20.75 -50.33 20.18
C ILE A 185 -20.94 -51.85 20.26
N GLY A 186 -20.32 -52.59 19.33
CA GLY A 186 -20.41 -54.05 19.23
C GLY A 186 -20.64 -54.62 17.83
N GLY A 187 -20.83 -53.77 16.81
CA GLY A 187 -20.91 -54.22 15.41
C GLY A 187 -19.56 -54.73 14.89
N ALA A 188 -19.59 -55.77 14.05
CA ALA A 188 -18.39 -56.37 13.47
C ALA A 188 -17.53 -55.33 12.74
N SER A 189 -16.31 -55.11 13.23
CA SER A 189 -15.34 -54.20 12.63
C SER A 189 -14.68 -54.87 11.41
N GLY A 190 -15.34 -54.76 10.25
CA GLY A 190 -14.80 -55.24 8.98
C GLY A 190 -15.64 -54.69 7.83
N GLY A 191 -15.20 -53.58 7.24
CA GLY A 191 -15.97 -52.88 6.21
C GLY A 191 -16.03 -53.65 4.88
N ALA A 192 -17.26 -53.87 4.41
CA ALA A 192 -17.68 -53.62 3.04
C ALA A 192 -19.19 -53.38 3.09
N GLY A 193 -19.67 -52.28 2.50
CA GLY A 193 -21.06 -51.84 2.55
C GLY A 193 -22.03 -52.84 1.93
N GLY A 194 -22.58 -53.73 2.75
CA GLY A 194 -23.86 -54.39 2.52
C GLY A 194 -24.74 -54.13 3.73
N GLU A 195 -26.04 -53.96 3.49
CA GLU A 195 -27.08 -54.21 4.50
C GLU A 195 -26.65 -55.33 5.47
N PRO A 196 -27.11 -55.29 6.74
CA PRO A 196 -27.08 -56.51 7.53
C PRO A 196 -27.89 -57.55 6.74
N ASP A 197 -27.20 -58.47 6.06
CA ASP A 197 -27.77 -59.74 5.69
C ASP A 197 -28.09 -60.39 7.04
N ASP A 198 -29.27 -60.09 7.57
CA ASP A 198 -29.94 -60.89 8.58
C ASP A 198 -30.09 -62.26 7.94
N LYS A 199 -29.03 -63.06 8.01
CA LYS A 199 -28.99 -64.41 7.46
C LYS A 199 -30.20 -65.09 8.04
N THR A 200 -31.16 -65.39 7.19
CA THR A 200 -32.39 -66.03 7.62
C THR A 200 -32.01 -67.30 8.38
N LYS A 201 -32.81 -67.69 9.37
CA LYS A 201 -32.52 -68.88 10.18
C LYS A 201 -32.25 -70.11 9.29
N ASP A 202 -32.89 -70.17 8.11
CA ASP A 202 -32.67 -71.18 7.09
C ASP A 202 -31.27 -71.13 6.45
N GLN A 203 -30.73 -69.94 6.19
CA GLN A 203 -29.36 -69.76 5.69
C GLN A 203 -28.31 -70.15 6.74
N LEU A 204 -28.55 -69.82 8.01
CA LEU A 204 -27.70 -70.25 9.13
C LEU A 204 -27.71 -71.78 9.29
N LEU A 205 -28.87 -72.41 9.11
CA LEU A 205 -29.00 -73.86 9.13
C LEU A 205 -28.23 -74.53 7.98
N ALA A 206 -28.32 -73.96 6.77
CA ALA A 206 -27.62 -74.47 5.59
C ALA A 206 -26.08 -74.35 5.75
N GLU A 207 -25.60 -73.23 6.30
CA GLU A 207 -24.18 -73.02 6.58
C GLU A 207 -23.67 -73.95 7.68
N ALA A 208 -24.43 -74.13 8.77
CA ALA A 208 -24.10 -75.08 9.83
C ALA A 208 -24.09 -76.53 9.33
N LYS A 209 -25.01 -76.89 8.42
CA LYS A 209 -25.03 -78.21 7.77
C LYS A 209 -23.78 -78.43 6.91
N ALA A 210 -23.45 -77.45 6.05
CA ALA A 210 -22.27 -77.53 5.19
C ALA A 210 -20.98 -77.63 6.00
N LEU A 211 -20.90 -76.93 7.14
CA LEU A 211 -19.78 -77.02 8.06
C LEU A 211 -19.66 -78.40 8.72
N ALA A 212 -20.78 -78.97 9.18
CA ALA A 212 -20.82 -80.31 9.78
C ALA A 212 -20.47 -81.42 8.77
N GLU A 213 -20.83 -81.26 7.49
CA GLU A 213 -20.49 -82.21 6.41
C GLU A 213 -19.02 -82.09 5.99
N ARG A 214 -18.49 -80.87 5.89
CA ARG A 214 -17.10 -80.62 5.48
C ARG A 214 -16.09 -80.96 6.58
N ASN A 215 -16.42 -80.67 7.84
CA ASN A 215 -15.58 -80.90 9.00
C ASN A 215 -16.45 -81.44 10.16
N PRO A 216 -16.59 -82.77 10.29
CA PRO A 216 -17.46 -83.38 11.30
C PRO A 216 -16.82 -83.33 12.69
N THR A 217 -16.76 -82.13 13.28
CA THR A 217 -16.43 -81.96 14.69
C THR A 217 -17.70 -82.10 15.54
N PRO A 218 -17.60 -82.58 16.78
CA PRO A 218 -18.74 -82.65 17.69
C PRO A 218 -19.48 -81.32 17.83
N ASP A 219 -18.74 -80.21 17.83
CA ASP A 219 -19.28 -78.85 17.95
C ASP A 219 -20.07 -78.42 16.71
N ALA A 220 -19.59 -78.72 15.50
CA ALA A 220 -20.30 -78.39 14.26
C ALA A 220 -21.61 -79.19 14.12
N ILE A 221 -21.59 -80.46 14.51
CA ILE A 221 -22.79 -81.32 14.52
C ILE A 221 -23.78 -80.83 15.59
N ALA A 222 -23.30 -80.44 16.78
CA ALA A 222 -24.14 -79.88 17.84
C ALA A 222 -24.78 -78.54 17.42
N ALA A 223 -24.03 -77.67 16.75
CA ALA A 223 -24.54 -76.40 16.22
C ALA A 223 -25.65 -76.62 15.18
N TYR A 224 -25.42 -77.49 14.18
CA TYR A 224 -26.43 -77.83 13.17
C TYR A 224 -27.68 -78.47 13.79
N THR A 225 -27.53 -79.43 14.71
CA THR A 225 -28.67 -80.10 15.35
C THR A 225 -29.47 -79.17 16.26
N LYS A 226 -28.80 -78.23 16.94
CA LYS A 226 -29.46 -77.18 17.73
C LYS A 226 -30.28 -76.25 16.83
N LEU A 227 -29.68 -75.71 15.77
CA LEU A 227 -30.37 -74.86 14.78
C LEU A 227 -31.54 -75.60 14.13
N LYS A 228 -31.37 -76.88 13.79
CA LYS A 228 -32.44 -77.71 13.22
C LYS A 228 -33.61 -77.91 14.18
N ARG A 229 -33.35 -77.99 15.49
CA ARG A 229 -34.38 -78.12 16.53
C ARG A 229 -35.12 -76.81 16.78
N GLU A 230 -34.42 -75.69 16.68
CA GLU A 230 -35.02 -74.35 16.85
C GLU A 230 -35.90 -73.92 15.66
N LEU A 231 -35.73 -74.58 14.51
CA LEU A 231 -36.46 -74.34 13.26
C LEU A 231 -37.57 -75.38 12.97
N SER A 232 -37.63 -76.46 13.74
CA SER A 232 -38.66 -77.51 13.65
C SER A 232 -39.79 -77.27 14.64
#